data_AF-A0A3S9LIW8-F1
#
_entry.id   AF-A0A3S9LIW8-F1
#
_cell.length_a   1.000
_cell.length_b   1.000
_cell.length_c   1.000
_cell.angle_alpha   90.00
_cell.angle_beta   90.00
_cell.angle_gamma   90.00
#
_symmetry.space_group_name_H-M   'P 1'
#
loop_
_entity.id
_entity.type
_entity.pdbx_description
1 polymer ?
#
loop_
_entity_poly.entity_id
_entity_poly.type
_entity_poly.pdbx_seq_one_letter_code
_entity_poly.pdbx_strand_id
1 'polypeptide(L)'
;MSAHGGDSSASGRSPDVVDDAHTDGLAGGDGVPVVALDASALMAPVEADLRLFEELDRLLGDSTAVVPAAVVSELDGLQGGNGKEATAASVGADLAARAETVATDASYADDALVELATEGRVDGVVTNDRPLANRVLEAGAPVIGLRGRNTLAITEP
;
A
#
# COMPACT_ATOMS: atom_id res chain seq x y z
N MET A 1 19.18 35.43 -56.10
CA MET A 1 18.92 36.42 -55.04
C MET A 1 18.19 35.66 -53.94
N SER A 2 18.94 35.06 -53.00
CA SER A 2 19.22 35.62 -51.66
C SER A 2 17.93 35.63 -50.82
N ALA A 3 17.64 34.66 -49.95
CA ALA A 3 18.30 34.19 -48.70
C ALA A 3 17.80 34.91 -47.44
N HIS A 4 17.63 34.09 -46.39
CA HIS A 4 17.43 34.39 -44.95
C HIS A 4 16.05 34.90 -44.52
N GLY A 5 15.39 34.35 -43.51
CA GLY A 5 15.82 33.77 -42.22
C GLY A 5 14.91 34.43 -41.17
N GLY A 6 14.46 33.82 -40.07
CA GLY A 6 14.86 32.61 -39.41
C GLY A 6 13.85 32.20 -38.33
N ASP A 7 14.27 31.15 -37.66
CA ASP A 7 13.65 30.28 -36.67
C ASP A 7 13.45 30.94 -35.29
N SER A 8 12.59 30.35 -34.45
CA SER A 8 12.73 30.23 -32.97
C SER A 8 11.48 29.58 -32.34
N SER A 9 11.47 28.25 -32.38
CA SER A 9 11.53 27.33 -31.23
C SER A 9 10.74 27.56 -29.93
N ALA A 10 10.03 26.47 -29.60
CA ALA A 10 10.03 25.71 -28.35
C ALA A 10 9.05 26.08 -27.22
N SER A 11 8.22 25.09 -26.88
CA SER A 11 8.09 24.44 -25.56
C SER A 11 6.65 23.95 -25.41
N GLY A 12 6.32 22.72 -25.04
CA GLY A 12 7.12 21.59 -24.62
C GLY A 12 6.17 20.38 -24.66
N ARG A 13 6.70 19.27 -25.14
CA ARG A 13 6.03 17.97 -25.13
C ARG A 13 6.11 17.46 -23.69
N SER A 14 5.00 17.44 -22.97
CA SER A 14 4.93 16.66 -21.74
C SER A 14 4.82 15.19 -22.13
N PRO A 15 5.72 14.32 -21.66
CA PRO A 15 5.58 12.90 -21.88
C PRO A 15 4.50 12.38 -20.93
N ASP A 16 3.43 11.80 -21.47
CA ASP A 16 2.73 10.73 -20.77
C ASP A 16 3.73 9.57 -20.68
N VAL A 17 4.54 9.59 -19.63
CA VAL A 17 5.19 8.38 -19.13
C VAL A 17 4.10 7.58 -18.45
N VAL A 18 3.45 6.75 -19.26
CA VAL A 18 2.98 5.47 -18.76
C VAL A 18 4.24 4.75 -18.27
N ASP A 19 4.38 4.64 -16.95
CA ASP A 19 5.45 3.84 -16.38
C ASP A 19 5.11 2.38 -16.68
N ASP A 20 5.81 1.84 -17.68
CA ASP A 20 5.68 0.47 -18.13
C ASP A 20 6.23 -0.47 -17.05
N ALA A 21 5.34 -1.28 -16.48
CA ALA A 21 5.64 -2.56 -15.83
C ALA A 21 6.69 -2.55 -14.70
N HIS A 22 6.25 -2.35 -13.45
CA HIS A 22 7.04 -2.81 -12.31
C HIS A 22 6.85 -4.32 -12.10
N THR A 23 7.63 -5.10 -12.86
CA THR A 23 8.00 -6.49 -12.51
C THR A 23 9.40 -6.53 -11.88
N ASP A 24 9.76 -5.50 -11.13
CA ASP A 24 10.86 -5.58 -10.17
C ASP A 24 10.23 -5.70 -8.80
N GLY A 25 10.44 -6.85 -8.15
CA GLY A 25 9.82 -7.14 -6.87
C GLY A 25 10.08 -6.03 -5.84
N LEU A 26 9.21 -5.96 -4.84
CA LEU A 26 9.17 -4.95 -3.77
C LEU A 26 10.53 -4.59 -3.12
N ALA A 27 11.54 -5.45 -3.23
CA ALA A 27 12.87 -5.26 -2.65
C ALA A 27 13.97 -4.87 -3.66
N GLY A 28 13.64 -4.59 -4.94
CA GLY A 28 14.65 -4.44 -6.00
C GLY A 28 14.33 -3.50 -7.16
N GLY A 29 13.22 -2.76 -7.14
CA GLY A 29 12.87 -1.75 -8.16
C GLY A 29 13.61 -0.42 -7.99
N ASP A 30 13.68 0.37 -9.06
CA ASP A 30 14.35 1.69 -9.10
C ASP A 30 13.57 2.82 -8.37
N GLY A 31 12.37 2.54 -7.83
CA GLY A 31 11.48 3.49 -7.13
C GLY A 31 11.25 3.17 -5.64
N VAL A 32 10.71 4.14 -4.89
CA VAL A 32 10.27 3.94 -3.49
C VAL A 32 8.93 3.19 -3.51
N PRO A 33 8.85 1.95 -2.99
CA PRO A 33 7.62 1.17 -3.07
C PRO A 33 6.45 1.80 -2.32
N VAL A 34 5.26 1.71 -2.88
CA VAL A 34 3.99 2.11 -2.28
C VAL A 34 3.28 0.87 -1.75
N VAL A 35 2.98 0.82 -0.45
CA VAL A 35 2.33 -0.33 0.20
C VAL A 35 0.99 0.06 0.80
N ALA A 36 -0.06 -0.72 0.52
CA ALA A 36 -1.38 -0.52 1.11
C ALA A 36 -1.52 -1.27 2.44
N LEU A 37 -1.97 -0.58 3.49
CA LEU A 37 -2.18 -1.17 4.81
C LEU A 37 -3.63 -1.62 5.00
N ASP A 38 -3.81 -2.89 5.35
CA ASP A 38 -5.08 -3.45 5.80
C ASP A 38 -5.31 -3.23 7.31
N ALA A 39 -6.57 -3.26 7.76
CA ALA A 39 -6.93 -3.21 9.18
C ALA A 39 -6.26 -4.33 9.98
N SER A 40 -6.20 -5.56 9.43
CA SER A 40 -5.55 -6.70 10.10
C SER A 40 -4.05 -6.49 10.36
N ALA A 41 -3.36 -5.76 9.47
CA ALA A 41 -1.96 -5.40 9.65
C ALA A 41 -1.81 -4.24 10.65
N LEU A 42 -2.71 -3.26 10.60
CA LEU A 42 -2.73 -2.10 11.50
C LEU A 42 -3.03 -2.49 12.96
N MET A 43 -3.82 -3.55 13.19
CA MET A 43 -4.13 -4.08 14.52
C MET A 43 -3.06 -5.03 15.08
N ALA A 44 -2.23 -5.62 14.21
CA ALA A 44 -1.21 -6.60 14.57
C ALA A 44 -0.18 -6.14 15.64
N PRO A 45 0.14 -4.85 15.83
CA PRO A 45 1.01 -4.43 16.94
C PRO A 45 0.48 -4.80 18.32
N VAL A 46 -0.84 -4.78 18.50
CA VAL A 46 -1.48 -5.19 19.76
C VAL A 46 -1.65 -6.71 19.81
N GLU A 47 -1.99 -7.33 18.68
CA GLU A 47 -2.35 -8.75 18.63
C GLU A 47 -1.15 -9.71 18.58
N ALA A 48 -0.05 -9.26 17.96
CA ALA A 48 1.12 -10.08 17.65
C ALA A 48 2.46 -9.45 18.09
N ASP A 49 2.45 -8.33 18.82
CA ASP A 49 3.67 -7.59 19.21
C ASP A 49 4.53 -7.20 17.99
N LEU A 50 3.85 -6.89 16.87
CA LEU A 50 4.47 -6.49 15.61
C LEU A 50 4.84 -5.01 15.65
N ARG A 51 6.08 -4.69 15.31
CA ARG A 51 6.52 -3.31 15.09
C ARG A 51 6.35 -2.95 13.62
N LEU A 52 5.11 -2.68 13.20
CA LEU A 52 4.71 -2.60 11.78
C LEU A 52 5.66 -1.79 10.90
N PHE A 53 5.87 -0.51 11.22
CA PHE A 53 6.73 0.37 10.42
C PHE A 53 8.22 -0.01 10.50
N GLU A 54 8.73 -0.43 11.66
CA GLU A 54 10.13 -0.90 11.77
C GLU A 54 10.37 -2.15 10.89
N GLU A 55 9.37 -3.04 10.78
CA GLU A 55 9.46 -4.24 9.94
C GLU A 55 9.29 -3.93 8.45
N LEU A 56 8.49 -2.93 8.08
CA LEU A 56 8.42 -2.42 6.71
C LEU A 56 9.76 -1.79 6.30
N ASP A 57 10.34 -0.92 7.15
CA ASP A 57 11.65 -0.32 6.92
C ASP A 57 12.75 -1.39 6.80
N ARG A 58 12.68 -2.45 7.61
CA ARG A 58 13.63 -3.58 7.55
C ARG A 58 13.53 -4.36 6.22
N LEU A 59 12.33 -4.52 5.69
CA LEU A 59 12.08 -5.31 4.48
C LEU A 59 12.34 -4.53 3.20
N LEU A 60 11.88 -3.28 3.15
CA LEU A 60 11.78 -2.49 1.93
C LEU A 60 12.81 -1.35 1.89
N GLY A 61 13.43 -1.01 3.03
CA GLY A 61 14.13 0.26 3.16
C GLY A 61 13.12 1.40 3.21
N ASP A 62 13.25 2.38 2.32
CA ASP A 62 12.27 3.45 2.20
C ASP A 62 11.00 2.92 1.53
N SER A 63 9.82 3.25 2.07
CA SER A 63 8.52 2.94 1.46
C SER A 63 7.50 4.03 1.76
N THR A 64 6.50 4.17 0.89
CA THR A 64 5.34 5.03 1.09
C THR A 64 4.17 4.16 1.54
N ALA A 65 3.65 4.40 2.74
CA ALA A 65 2.47 3.71 3.23
C ALA A 65 1.19 4.47 2.85
N VAL A 66 0.24 3.76 2.26
CA VAL A 66 -1.11 4.26 1.98
C VAL A 66 -2.16 3.42 2.70
N VAL A 67 -3.33 4.01 2.97
CA VAL A 67 -4.47 3.33 3.60
C VAL A 67 -5.76 3.72 2.87
N PRO A 68 -6.57 2.77 2.40
CA PRO A 68 -7.88 3.10 1.84
C PRO A 68 -8.80 3.75 2.87
N ALA A 69 -9.63 4.71 2.45
CA ALA A 69 -10.64 5.32 3.32
C ALA A 69 -11.63 4.29 3.92
N ALA A 70 -11.89 3.19 3.21
CA ALA A 70 -12.71 2.08 3.70
C ALA A 70 -12.08 1.37 4.92
N VAL A 71 -10.75 1.19 4.93
CA VAL A 71 -10.00 0.61 6.06
C VAL A 71 -10.07 1.55 7.28
N VAL A 72 -9.90 2.86 7.06
CA VAL A 72 -10.05 3.86 8.15
C VAL A 72 -11.45 3.80 8.76
N SER A 73 -12.49 3.71 7.92
CA SER A 73 -13.89 3.62 8.37
C SER A 73 -14.17 2.33 9.17
N GLU A 74 -13.54 1.21 8.79
CA GLU A 74 -13.64 -0.04 9.54
C GLU A 74 -13.00 0.07 10.92
N LEU A 75 -11.79 0.63 11.01
CA LEU A 75 -11.10 0.88 12.29
C LEU A 75 -11.92 1.80 13.21
N ASP A 76 -12.56 2.84 12.65
CA ASP A 76 -13.50 3.72 13.38
C ASP A 76 -14.70 2.96 13.96
N GLY A 77 -15.23 1.99 13.22
CA GLY A 77 -16.28 1.11 13.72
C GLY A 77 -15.80 0.19 14.85
N LEU A 78 -14.65 -0.45 14.67
CA LEU A 78 -14.08 -1.43 15.61
C LEU A 78 -13.64 -0.78 16.93
N GLN A 79 -13.02 0.41 16.89
CA GLN A 79 -12.56 1.10 18.10
C GLN A 79 -13.72 1.54 19.02
N GLY A 80 -14.95 1.67 18.48
CA GLY A 80 -16.16 1.91 19.27
C GLY A 80 -16.65 0.69 20.07
N GLY A 81 -16.02 -0.47 19.88
CA GLY A 81 -16.33 -1.72 20.57
C GLY A 81 -15.78 -1.78 22.00
N ASN A 82 -15.55 -2.99 22.50
CA ASN A 82 -14.99 -3.22 23.84
C ASN A 82 -13.90 -4.31 23.82
N GLY A 83 -12.97 -4.22 24.77
CA GLY A 83 -11.96 -5.24 24.99
C GLY A 83 -10.74 -5.10 24.08
N LYS A 84 -10.10 -6.24 23.81
CA LYS A 84 -8.80 -6.27 23.11
C LYS A 84 -8.89 -5.81 21.67
N GLU A 85 -9.97 -6.17 20.98
CA GLU A 85 -10.22 -5.79 19.59
C GLU A 85 -10.37 -4.28 19.44
N ALA A 86 -11.20 -3.63 20.27
CA ALA A 86 -11.32 -2.17 20.26
C ALA A 86 -10.00 -1.46 20.61
N THR A 87 -9.20 -2.04 21.52
CA THR A 87 -7.86 -1.53 21.83
C THR A 87 -6.92 -1.65 20.62
N ALA A 88 -6.95 -2.78 19.92
CA ALA A 88 -6.16 -3.02 18.73
C ALA A 88 -6.56 -2.08 17.59
N ALA A 89 -7.87 -1.88 17.38
CA ALA A 89 -8.39 -0.94 16.39
C ALA A 89 -8.04 0.52 16.70
N SER A 90 -8.07 0.92 17.98
CA SER A 90 -7.63 2.26 18.39
C SER A 90 -6.15 2.49 18.09
N VAL A 91 -5.27 1.54 18.40
CA VAL A 91 -3.85 1.61 18.03
C VAL A 91 -3.69 1.57 16.51
N GLY A 92 -4.49 0.75 15.80
CA GLY A 92 -4.51 0.68 14.36
C GLY A 92 -4.88 2.01 13.71
N ALA A 93 -5.84 2.74 14.25
CA ALA A 93 -6.23 4.07 13.77
C ALA A 93 -5.09 5.10 13.95
N ASP A 94 -4.38 5.05 15.08
CA ASP A 94 -3.20 5.91 15.32
C ASP A 94 -2.05 5.63 14.33
N LEU A 95 -1.93 4.38 13.88
CA LEU A 95 -0.95 3.97 12.87
C LEU A 95 -1.41 4.35 11.46
N ALA A 96 -2.70 4.18 11.15
CA ALA A 96 -3.30 4.61 9.88
C ALA A 96 -3.12 6.12 9.64
N ALA A 97 -3.18 6.94 10.70
CA ALA A 97 -2.94 8.38 10.63
C ALA A 97 -1.50 8.77 10.21
N ARG A 98 -0.57 7.81 10.18
CA ARG A 98 0.80 8.01 9.68
C ARG A 98 0.96 7.67 8.20
N ALA A 99 -0.03 6.99 7.62
CA ALA A 99 -0.09 6.65 6.20
C ALA A 99 -0.93 7.70 5.45
N GLU A 100 -0.71 7.80 4.13
CA GLU A 100 -1.55 8.61 3.28
C GLU A 100 -2.91 7.94 3.07
N THR A 101 -4.01 8.63 3.39
CA THR A 101 -5.35 8.11 3.11
C THR A 101 -5.70 8.30 1.64
N VAL A 102 -6.04 7.22 0.96
CA VAL A 102 -6.40 7.23 -0.47
C VAL A 102 -7.86 6.86 -0.70
N ALA A 103 -8.45 7.46 -1.73
CA ALA A 103 -9.80 7.13 -2.19
C ALA A 103 -9.78 5.96 -3.18
N THR A 104 -10.84 5.15 -3.11
CA THR A 104 -11.16 4.01 -3.98
C THR A 104 -12.64 4.05 -4.29
N ASP A 105 -13.05 3.42 -5.40
CA ASP A 105 -14.47 3.29 -5.74
C ASP A 105 -15.16 2.21 -4.90
N ALA A 106 -14.41 1.20 -4.46
CA ALA A 106 -14.88 0.15 -3.56
C ALA A 106 -15.27 0.69 -2.17
N SER A 107 -16.41 0.22 -1.67
CA SER A 107 -16.92 0.55 -0.33
C SER A 107 -16.47 -0.44 0.76
N TYR A 108 -16.02 -1.64 0.39
CA TYR A 108 -15.50 -2.65 1.32
C TYR A 108 -13.97 -2.58 1.36
N ALA A 109 -13.38 -2.72 2.55
CA ALA A 109 -11.94 -2.60 2.76
C ALA A 109 -11.12 -3.57 1.88
N ASP A 110 -11.46 -4.85 1.91
CA ASP A 110 -10.81 -5.86 1.08
C ASP A 110 -10.90 -5.53 -0.43
N ASP A 111 -12.06 -5.07 -0.89
CA ASP A 111 -12.28 -4.73 -2.29
C ASP A 111 -11.46 -3.50 -2.68
N ALA A 112 -11.33 -2.51 -1.79
CA ALA A 112 -10.50 -1.33 -2.00
C ALA A 112 -9.02 -1.68 -2.09
N LEU A 113 -8.54 -2.62 -1.28
CA LEU A 113 -7.15 -3.08 -1.33
C LEU A 113 -6.85 -3.85 -2.63
N VAL A 114 -7.78 -4.70 -3.06
CA VAL A 114 -7.66 -5.43 -4.34
C VAL A 114 -7.78 -4.47 -5.54
N GLU A 115 -8.63 -3.45 -5.47
CA GLU A 115 -8.73 -2.37 -6.48
C GLU A 115 -7.38 -1.68 -6.64
N LEU A 116 -6.76 -1.20 -5.54
CA LEU A 116 -5.45 -0.55 -5.59
C LEU A 116 -4.37 -1.44 -6.21
N ALA A 117 -4.35 -2.72 -5.85
CA ALA A 117 -3.41 -3.69 -6.41
C ALA A 117 -3.65 -3.93 -7.91
N THR A 118 -4.91 -4.12 -8.32
CA THR A 118 -5.30 -4.39 -9.71
C THR A 118 -5.01 -3.20 -10.63
N GLU A 119 -5.16 -1.98 -10.12
CA GLU A 119 -4.88 -0.74 -10.84
C GLU A 119 -3.38 -0.40 -10.89
N GLY A 120 -2.52 -1.18 -10.23
CA GLY A 120 -1.08 -0.90 -10.15
C GLY A 120 -0.76 0.38 -9.37
N ARG A 121 -1.66 0.81 -8.48
CA ARG A 121 -1.47 2.02 -7.65
C ARG A 121 -0.61 1.76 -6.42
N VAL A 122 -0.39 0.49 -6.11
CA VAL A 122 0.47 0.02 -5.01
C VAL A 122 1.30 -1.16 -5.47
N ASP A 123 2.51 -1.25 -4.95
CA ASP A 123 3.48 -2.32 -5.24
C ASP A 123 3.27 -3.54 -4.34
N GLY A 124 2.43 -3.44 -3.30
CA GLY A 124 2.07 -4.57 -2.45
C GLY A 124 1.01 -4.23 -1.40
N VAL A 125 0.39 -5.26 -0.84
CA VAL A 125 -0.61 -5.14 0.24
C VAL A 125 -0.07 -5.76 1.52
N VAL A 126 -0.13 -5.00 2.61
CA VAL A 126 0.21 -5.47 3.95
C VAL A 126 -1.04 -5.99 4.62
N THR A 127 -1.16 -7.32 4.74
CA THR A 127 -2.33 -7.98 5.37
C THR A 127 -1.93 -9.28 6.06
N ASN A 128 -2.64 -9.60 7.14
CA ASN A 128 -2.58 -10.90 7.81
C ASN A 128 -3.84 -11.75 7.53
N ASP A 129 -4.81 -11.21 6.80
CA ASP A 129 -6.00 -11.94 6.40
C ASP A 129 -5.69 -12.85 5.19
N ARG A 130 -5.96 -14.15 5.36
CA ARG A 130 -5.62 -15.16 4.35
C ARG A 130 -6.52 -15.07 3.10
N PRO A 131 -7.86 -14.95 3.22
CA PRO A 131 -8.72 -14.67 2.07
C PRO A 131 -8.27 -13.47 1.25
N LEU A 132 -7.99 -12.32 1.87
CA LEU A 132 -7.53 -11.12 1.18
C LEU A 132 -6.16 -11.35 0.54
N ALA A 133 -5.20 -11.94 1.26
CA ALA A 133 -3.88 -12.26 0.71
C ALA A 133 -3.98 -13.07 -0.59
N ASN A 134 -4.82 -14.11 -0.63
CA ASN A 134 -5.02 -14.90 -1.84
C ASN A 134 -5.55 -14.04 -3.00
N ARG A 135 -6.53 -13.16 -2.73
CA ARG A 135 -7.12 -12.28 -3.76
C ARG A 135 -6.09 -11.30 -4.32
N VAL A 136 -5.22 -10.76 -3.49
CA VAL A 136 -4.15 -9.84 -3.92
C VAL A 136 -3.11 -10.56 -4.78
N LEU A 137 -2.69 -11.77 -4.37
CA LEU A 137 -1.78 -12.59 -5.17
C LEU A 137 -2.40 -13.00 -6.51
N GLU A 138 -3.69 -13.36 -6.53
CA GLU A 138 -4.43 -13.63 -7.77
C GLU A 138 -4.55 -12.39 -8.67
N ALA A 139 -4.55 -11.19 -8.10
CA ALA A 139 -4.49 -9.92 -8.83
C ALA A 139 -3.08 -9.56 -9.33
N GLY A 140 -2.07 -10.38 -9.03
CA GLY A 140 -0.69 -10.19 -9.49
C GLY A 140 0.15 -9.23 -8.66
N ALA A 141 -0.29 -8.89 -7.45
CA ALA A 141 0.47 -8.04 -6.53
C ALA A 141 1.06 -8.84 -5.36
N PRO A 142 2.25 -8.49 -4.87
CA PRO A 142 2.83 -9.10 -3.68
C PRO A 142 2.05 -8.83 -2.39
N VAL A 143 2.16 -9.75 -1.44
CA VAL A 143 1.60 -9.63 -0.09
C VAL A 143 2.70 -9.57 0.96
N ILE A 144 2.60 -8.61 1.87
CA ILE A 144 3.48 -8.47 3.04
C ILE A 144 2.68 -8.89 4.28
N GLY A 145 3.06 -9.99 4.90
CA GLY A 145 2.31 -10.54 6.04
C GLY A 145 3.20 -11.06 7.16
N LEU A 146 2.60 -11.33 8.31
CA LEU A 146 3.30 -11.95 9.44
C LEU A 146 3.90 -13.30 9.04
N ARG A 147 5.19 -13.43 9.35
CA ARG A 147 5.95 -14.68 9.32
C ARG A 147 6.53 -14.93 10.70
N GLY A 148 6.28 -16.12 11.23
CA GLY A 148 6.70 -16.43 12.59
C GLY A 148 5.86 -15.67 13.61
N ARG A 149 6.50 -15.13 14.65
CA ARG A 149 5.78 -14.51 15.78
C ARG A 149 5.41 -13.05 15.54
N ASN A 150 6.36 -12.24 15.06
CA ASN A 150 6.24 -10.78 15.04
C ASN A 150 7.13 -10.13 13.96
N THR A 151 7.40 -10.85 12.87
CA THR A 151 8.21 -10.34 11.76
C THR A 151 7.40 -10.35 10.46
N LEU A 152 7.66 -9.42 9.56
CA LEU A 152 7.03 -9.42 8.23
C LEU A 152 7.88 -10.19 7.21
N ALA A 153 7.20 -10.77 6.20
CA ALA A 153 7.82 -11.30 5.00
C ALA A 153 6.96 -11.05 3.77
N ILE A 154 7.61 -10.99 2.61
CA ILE A 154 6.97 -10.83 1.30
C ILE A 154 6.63 -12.21 0.74
N THR A 155 5.45 -12.31 0.13
CA THR A 155 5.00 -13.42 -0.71
C THR A 155 4.70 -12.87 -2.10
N GLU A 156 5.37 -13.41 -3.11
CA GLU A 156 5.17 -13.05 -4.52
C GLU A 156 3.99 -13.85 -5.11
N PRO A 157 3.27 -13.30 -6.12
CA PRO A 157 2.18 -13.98 -6.83
C PRO A 157 2.61 -15.22 -7.62
#